data_AF-A0A2T0VPD0-F1
#
_entry.id   AF-A0A2T0VPD0-F1
#
_cell.length_a   1.000
_cell.length_b   1.000
_cell.length_c   1.000
_cell.angle_alpha   90.00
_cell.angle_beta   90.00
_cell.angle_gamma   90.00
#
_symmetry.space_group_name_H-M   'P 1'
#
loop_
_entity.id
_entity.type
_entity.pdbx_description
1 polymer ?
#
loop_
_entity_poly.entity_id
_entity_poly.type
_entity_poly.pdbx_seq_one_letter_code
_entity_poly.pdbx_strand_id
1 'polypeptide(L)' 'MVVRFGDKYKQWNAAFDAGYCAALGKPYVTLHGEEIVHPLKEVDAEAQACCTTTDQVVEILRHVLEA' A
#
# COMPACT_ATOMS: atom_id res chain seq x y z
N MET A 1 -0.23 5.07 -6.74
CA MET A 1 -0.72 5.71 -5.49
C MET A 1 -0.01 5.09 -4.29
N VAL A 2 0.20 5.83 -3.20
CA VAL A 2 0.74 5.28 -1.94
C VAL A 2 -0.40 5.25 -0.93
N VAL A 3 -0.73 4.06 -0.41
CA VAL A 3 -1.77 3.87 0.62
C VAL A 3 -1.10 3.50 1.93
N ARG A 4 -1.16 4.40 2.91
CA ARG A 4 -0.54 4.19 4.22
C ARG A 4 -1.57 3.73 5.24
N PHE A 5 -1.29 2.60 5.91
CA PHE A 5 -2.04 2.16 7.09
C PHE A 5 -1.22 2.49 8.34
N GLY A 6 -1.82 3.30 9.22
CA GLY A 6 -1.24 3.59 10.53
C GLY A 6 -1.47 2.47 11.55
N ASP A 7 -0.76 2.58 12.67
CA ASP A 7 -0.79 1.66 13.82
C ASP A 7 -2.04 1.81 14.71
N LYS A 8 -2.77 2.92 14.56
CA LYS A 8 -3.91 3.27 15.40
C LYS A 8 -5.21 3.27 14.61
N TYR A 9 -6.26 2.84 15.29
CA TYR A 9 -7.64 2.77 14.77
C TYR A 9 -7.78 1.90 13.54
N LYS A 10 -9.03 1.65 13.14
CA LYS A 10 -9.31 0.94 11.91
C LYS A 10 -9.27 1.92 10.74
N GLN A 11 -8.32 1.73 9.83
CA GLN A 11 -8.03 2.60 8.69
C GLN A 11 -8.95 2.30 7.49
N TRP A 12 -10.27 2.36 7.72
CA TRP A 12 -11.27 1.95 6.72
C TRP A 12 -11.21 2.77 5.41
N ASN A 13 -10.92 4.07 5.51
CA ASN A 13 -10.81 4.92 4.33
C ASN A 13 -9.59 4.53 3.48
N ALA A 14 -8.47 4.16 4.10
CA ALA A 14 -7.30 3.67 3.38
C ALA A 14 -7.58 2.33 2.69
N ALA A 15 -8.27 1.41 3.37
CA ALA A 15 -8.70 0.15 2.77
C ALA A 15 -9.66 0.37 1.59
N PHE A 16 -10.58 1.33 1.71
CA PHE A 16 -11.48 1.72 0.64
C PHE A 16 -10.72 2.27 -0.57
N ASP A 17 -9.78 3.20 -0.36
CA ASP A 17 -8.97 3.77 -1.43
C ASP A 17 -8.12 2.72 -2.15
N ALA A 18 -7.54 1.76 -1.40
CA ALA A 18 -6.81 0.64 -1.98
C ALA A 18 -7.72 -0.26 -2.83
N GLY A 19 -8.89 -0.64 -2.31
CA GLY A 19 -9.87 -1.42 -3.06
C GLY A 19 -10.38 -0.68 -4.31
N TYR A 20 -10.52 0.64 -4.23
CA TYR A 20 -10.89 1.45 -5.40
C TYR A 20 -9.78 1.51 -6.45
N CYS A 21 -8.52 1.57 -6.03
CA CYS A 21 -7.38 1.46 -6.94
C CYS A 21 -7.37 0.10 -7.65
N ALA A 22 -7.52 -0.99 -6.88
CA ALA A 22 -7.59 -2.35 -7.41
C ALA A 22 -8.73 -2.50 -8.43
N ALA A 23 -9.94 -2.04 -8.09
CA ALA A 23 -11.11 -2.10 -8.97
C ALA A 23 -10.92 -1.33 -10.30
N LEU A 24 -10.15 -0.24 -10.28
CA LEU A 24 -9.84 0.56 -11.48
C LEU A 24 -8.58 0.10 -12.21
N GLY A 25 -7.89 -0.94 -11.75
CA GLY A 25 -6.58 -1.33 -12.28
C GLY A 25 -5.51 -0.23 -12.12
N LYS A 26 -5.68 0.67 -11.15
CA LYS A 26 -4.70 1.73 -10.87
C LYS A 26 -3.60 1.18 -9.97
N PRO A 27 -2.32 1.22 -10.37
CA PRO A 27 -1.23 0.70 -9.56
C PRO A 27 -1.08 1.50 -8.26
N TYR A 28 -0.96 0.78 -7.16
CA TYR A 28 -0.70 1.34 -5.84
C TYR A 28 0.27 0.47 -5.04
N VAL A 29 0.87 1.08 -4.03
CA VAL A 29 1.72 0.41 -3.04
C VAL A 29 1.16 0.65 -1.65
N THR A 30 1.32 -0.32 -0.75
CA THR A 30 0.92 -0.21 0.65
C THR A 30 2.11 0.16 1.52
N LEU A 31 1.87 0.94 2.58
CA LEU A 31 2.86 1.26 3.61
C LEU A 31 2.27 0.97 4.99
N HIS A 32 2.81 -0.02 5.68
CA HIS A 32 2.37 -0.40 7.02
C HIS A 32 3.40 -1.23 7.79
N GLY A 33 3.24 -1.32 9.11
CA GLY A 33 4.05 -2.20 9.95
C GLY A 33 3.71 -3.68 9.77
N GLU A 34 4.60 -4.54 10.28
CA GLU A 34 4.43 -6.00 10.20
C GLU A 34 3.22 -6.50 10.99
N GLU A 35 2.80 -5.76 12.03
CA GLU A 35 1.70 -6.14 12.91
C GLU A 35 0.34 -6.26 12.22
N ILE A 36 0.18 -5.64 11.04
CA ILE A 36 -1.06 -5.63 10.26
C ILE A 36 -0.95 -6.32 8.89
N VAL A 37 0.13 -7.06 8.62
CA VAL A 37 0.27 -7.85 7.38
C VAL A 37 -0.86 -8.86 7.22
N HIS A 38 -1.18 -9.64 8.26
CA HIS A 38 -2.24 -10.64 8.17
C HIS A 38 -3.64 -10.05 7.87
N PRO A 39 -4.11 -8.99 8.56
CA PRO A 39 -5.39 -8.37 8.22
C PRO A 39 -5.39 -7.57 6.91
N LEU A 40 -4.22 -7.26 6.33
CA LEU A 40 -4.11 -6.56 5.04
C LEU A 40 -3.77 -7.48 3.86
N LYS A 41 -3.62 -8.79 4.07
CA LYS A 41 -3.18 -9.75 3.04
C LYS A 41 -3.98 -9.67 1.72
N GLU A 42 -5.29 -9.43 1.76
CA GLU A 42 -6.11 -9.27 0.55
C GLU A 42 -5.85 -7.95 -0.16
N VAL A 43 -5.55 -6.89 0.60
CA VAL A 43 -5.17 -5.57 0.06
C VAL A 43 -3.76 -5.63 -0.55
N ASP A 44 -2.84 -6.34 0.10
CA ASP A 44 -1.47 -6.49 -0.37
C ASP A 44 -1.37 -7.40 -1.60
N ALA A 45 -2.27 -8.38 -1.73
CA ALA A 45 -2.32 -9.25 -2.91
C ALA A 45 -2.60 -8.49 -4.22
N GLU A 46 -3.32 -7.36 -4.14
CA GLU A 46 -3.64 -6.51 -5.29
C GLU A 46 -2.65 -5.32 -5.44
N ALA A 47 -1.83 -5.06 -4.41
CA ALA A 47 -0.83 -4.01 -4.45
C ALA A 47 0.37 -4.40 -5.32
N GLN A 48 1.05 -3.43 -5.92
CA GLN A 48 2.29 -3.67 -6.68
C GLN A 48 3.49 -3.92 -5.77
N ALA A 49 3.43 -3.44 -4.52
CA ALA A 49 4.43 -3.68 -3.49
C ALA A 49 3.85 -3.34 -2.11
N CYS A 50 4.37 -4.01 -1.08
CA CYS A 50 4.15 -3.71 0.33
C CYS A 50 5.45 -3.17 0.94
N CYS A 51 5.37 -2.01 1.58
CA CYS A 51 6.50 -1.34 2.23
C CYS A 51 6.30 -1.27 3.74
N THR A 52 7.39 -1.36 4.49
CA THR A 52 7.42 -1.12 5.94
C THR A 52 8.07 0.22 6.30
N THR A 53 8.79 0.84 5.35
CA THR A 53 9.43 2.15 5.53
C THR A 53 9.12 3.10 4.39
N THR A 54 9.25 4.41 4.66
CA THR A 54 9.11 5.45 3.62
C THR A 54 10.24 5.39 2.59
N ASP A 55 11.44 4.94 2.98
CA ASP A 55 12.58 4.83 2.07
C ASP A 55 12.31 3.80 0.98
N GLN A 56 11.71 2.65 1.32
CA GLN A 56 11.26 1.65 0.34
C GLN A 56 10.24 2.22 -0.64
N VAL A 57 9.31 3.07 -0.16
CA VAL A 57 8.35 3.76 -1.03
C VAL A 57 9.08 4.67 -2.02
N VAL A 58 10.06 5.44 -1.55
CA VAL A 58 10.86 6.33 -2.40
C VAL A 58 11.67 5.53 -3.43
N GLU A 59 12.27 4.40 -3.04
CA GLU A 59 13.00 3.51 -3.95
C GLU A 59 12.09 2.97 -5.06
N ILE A 60 10.87 2.53 -4.73
CA ILE A 60 9.92 2.05 -5.74
C ILE A 60 9.49 3.18 -6.67
N LEU A 61 9.17 4.35 -6.14
CA LEU A 61 8.78 5.50 -6.96
C LEU A 61 9.92 5.91 -7.90
N ARG A 62 11.16 5.90 -7.40
CA ARG A 62 12.35 6.15 -8.23
C ARG A 62 12.46 5.12 -9.35
N HIS A 63 12.38 3.84 -9.01
CA HIS A 63 12.47 2.76 -10.00
C HIS A 63 11.42 2.90 -11.12
N VAL A 64 10.17 3.23 -10.77
CA VAL A 64 9.09 3.39 -11.76
C VAL A 64 9.25 4.65 -12.61
N LEU A 65 9.82 5.73 -12.06
CA LEU A 65 9.98 7.00 -12.78
C LEU A 65 11.25 7.07 -13.64
N GLU A 66 12.25 6.25 -13.34
CA GLU A 66 13.50 6.16 -14.12
C GLU A 66 13.43 5.08 -15.21
N ALA A 67 12.43 4.19 -15.16
CA ALA A 67 12.22 3.10 -16.12
C ALA A 67 11.61 3.56 -17.47
#